data_AF-A0A561R2Q7-F1
#
_entry.id   AF-A0A561R2Q7-F1
#
_cell.length_a   1.000
_cell.length_b   1.000
_cell.length_c   1.000
_cell.angle_alpha   90.00
_cell.angle_beta   90.00
_cell.angle_gamma   90.00
#
_symmetry.space_group_name_H-M   'P 1'
#
loop_
_entity.id
_entity.type
_entity.pdbx_description
1 polymer ?
#
loop_
_entity_poly.entity_id
_entity_poly.type
_entity_poly.pdbx_seq_one_letter_code
_entity_poly.pdbx_strand_id
1 'polypeptide(L)'
;MSAIIVCPLASIAEMAVRHRAREMVSLIAEKQDFHRPGVISAERHLKLQMNDIGFAGTGNLIAPSEAHVESLIAFVKDWDQSSPLVVHCWMGVSRSPAAALIAALSLFPDEDDFALSARLRQVAPHATPNTRLIEIGDRILGRGGRLVAAVKGIGRGAETDGRASFVLPLKAPV
;
A
#
# COMPACT_ATOMS: atom_id res chain seq x y z
N MET A 1 -7.59 7.89 15.45
CA MET A 1 -7.07 6.52 15.21
C MET A 1 -6.20 6.58 13.98
N SER A 2 -4.95 6.12 14.08
CA SER A 2 -4.05 5.98 12.92
C SER A 2 -4.47 4.77 12.08
N ALA A 3 -4.64 4.99 10.78
CA ALA A 3 -5.03 3.97 9.82
C ALA A 3 -4.39 4.29 8.47
N ILE A 4 -4.27 3.28 7.62
CA ILE A 4 -3.85 3.45 6.23
C ILE A 4 -5.11 3.48 5.37
N ILE A 5 -5.29 4.56 4.61
CA ILE A 5 -6.39 4.70 3.66
C ILE A 5 -5.88 4.27 2.29
N VAL A 6 -6.48 3.22 1.74
CA VAL A 6 -6.14 2.73 0.40
C VAL A 6 -7.23 3.12 -0.58
N CYS A 7 -6.84 3.68 -1.72
CA CYS A 7 -7.79 4.16 -2.72
C CYS A 7 -7.23 4.12 -4.16
N PRO A 8 -8.11 4.20 -5.18
CA PRO A 8 -7.70 4.47 -6.56
C PRO A 8 -7.26 5.94 -6.73
N LEU A 9 -6.53 6.20 -7.81
CA LEU A 9 -6.06 7.54 -8.16
C LEU A 9 -7.22 8.55 -8.24
N ALA A 10 -8.38 8.12 -8.75
CA ALA A 10 -9.56 8.96 -8.89
C ALA A 10 -10.12 9.48 -7.55
N SER A 11 -9.82 8.82 -6.43
CA SER A 11 -10.39 9.13 -5.12
C SER A 11 -9.42 9.82 -4.16
N ILE A 12 -8.18 10.11 -4.58
CA ILE A 12 -7.15 10.63 -3.66
C ILE A 12 -7.54 11.94 -2.98
N ALA A 13 -8.22 12.85 -3.70
CA ALA A 13 -8.63 14.14 -3.15
C ALA A 13 -9.76 13.96 -2.12
N GLU A 14 -10.78 13.18 -2.46
CA GLU A 14 -11.88 12.87 -1.55
C GLU A 14 -11.38 12.18 -0.29
N MET A 15 -10.55 11.13 -0.43
CA MET A 15 -10.05 10.36 0.71
C MET A 15 -9.11 11.17 1.59
N ALA A 16 -8.23 11.97 1.01
CA ALA A 16 -7.33 12.83 1.78
C ALA A 16 -8.12 13.86 2.62
N VAL A 17 -9.15 14.49 2.04
CA VAL A 17 -9.98 15.46 2.76
C VAL A 17 -10.85 14.77 3.82
N ARG A 18 -11.57 13.71 3.44
CA ARG A 18 -12.49 12.97 4.33
C ARG A 18 -11.79 12.46 5.57
N HIS A 19 -10.59 11.91 5.42
CA HIS A 19 -9.82 11.34 6.51
C HIS A 19 -8.84 12.32 7.16
N ARG A 20 -8.82 13.58 6.70
CA ARG A 20 -7.89 14.63 7.15
C ARG A 20 -6.43 14.20 7.07
N ALA A 21 -6.09 13.38 6.07
CA ALA A 21 -4.74 12.95 5.84
C ALA A 21 -3.86 14.14 5.47
N ARG A 22 -2.60 14.08 5.87
CA ARG A 22 -1.55 15.06 5.53
C ARG A 22 -0.38 14.44 4.78
N GLU A 23 -0.32 13.11 4.75
CA GLU A 23 0.77 12.35 4.14
C GLU A 23 0.23 11.36 3.11
N MET A 24 1.00 11.11 2.06
CA MET A 24 0.58 10.26 0.96
C MET A 24 1.74 9.47 0.36
N VAL A 25 1.48 8.21 0.01
CA VAL A 25 2.32 7.37 -0.85
C VAL A 25 1.58 7.10 -2.16
N SER A 26 2.26 7.35 -3.28
CA SER A 26 1.75 7.11 -4.63
C SER A 26 2.56 6.04 -5.34
N LEU A 27 1.90 4.94 -5.75
CA LEU A 27 2.51 3.88 -6.55
C LEU A 27 1.92 3.91 -7.97
N ILE A 28 2.58 4.63 -8.87
CA ILE A 28 2.09 4.92 -10.24
C ILE A 28 3.18 4.64 -11.28
N ALA A 29 2.79 4.43 -12.54
CA ALA A 29 3.75 4.27 -13.62
C ALA A 29 4.47 5.59 -13.92
N GLU A 30 5.65 5.51 -14.53
CA GLU A 30 6.34 6.68 -15.05
C GLU A 30 5.44 7.44 -16.04
N LYS A 31 5.49 8.78 -16.03
CA LYS A 31 4.70 9.68 -16.90
C LYS A 31 3.20 9.68 -16.66
N GLN A 32 2.73 9.09 -15.56
CA GLN A 32 1.35 9.20 -15.12
C GLN A 32 1.18 10.41 -14.20
N ASP A 33 0.89 11.57 -14.80
CA ASP A 33 0.74 12.81 -14.06
C ASP A 33 -0.61 12.90 -13.35
N PHE A 34 -0.59 13.47 -12.15
CA PHE A 34 -1.79 13.78 -11.37
C PHE A 34 -1.50 14.92 -10.39
N HIS A 35 -2.55 15.59 -9.93
CA HIS A 35 -2.45 16.67 -8.97
C HIS A 35 -2.48 16.11 -7.54
N ARG A 36 -1.44 16.41 -6.76
CA ARG A 36 -1.45 16.16 -5.30
C ARG A 36 -2.59 16.95 -4.67
N PRO A 37 -3.45 16.35 -3.82
CA PRO A 37 -4.46 17.10 -3.09
C PRO A 37 -3.80 18.18 -2.21
N GLY A 38 -4.35 19.40 -2.19
CA GLY A 38 -3.75 20.53 -1.47
C GLY A 38 -3.58 20.31 0.04
N VAL A 39 -4.36 19.39 0.62
CA VAL A 39 -4.27 18.99 2.04
C VAL A 39 -3.07 18.09 2.36
N ILE A 40 -2.47 17.43 1.37
CA ILE A 40 -1.28 16.60 1.55
C ILE A 40 -0.05 17.50 1.52
N SER A 41 0.85 17.41 2.50
CA SER A 41 2.11 18.16 2.49
C SER A 41 3.00 17.75 1.31
N ALA A 42 3.63 18.72 0.65
CA ALA A 42 4.59 18.43 -0.42
C ALA A 42 5.80 17.63 0.07
N GLU A 43 6.25 17.91 1.30
CA GLU A 43 7.40 17.26 1.95
C GLU A 43 7.07 15.85 2.44
N ARG A 44 5.77 15.56 2.66
CA ARG A 44 5.28 14.24 3.08
C ARG A 44 4.47 13.55 1.99
N HIS A 45 4.97 13.64 0.75
CA HIS A 45 4.44 12.91 -0.40
C HIS A 45 5.53 12.04 -1.04
N LEU A 46 5.51 10.73 -0.76
CA LEU A 46 6.37 9.78 -1.43
C LEU A 46 5.75 9.34 -2.77
N LYS A 47 6.53 9.41 -3.86
CA LYS A 47 6.17 8.87 -5.16
C LYS A 47 7.09 7.71 -5.51
N LEU A 48 6.53 6.51 -5.68
CA LEU A 48 7.22 5.31 -6.11
C LEU A 48 6.80 4.99 -7.55
N GLN A 49 7.73 5.14 -8.48
CA GLN A 49 7.47 4.99 -9.91
C GLN A 49 7.64 3.54 -10.34
N MET A 50 6.53 2.83 -10.53
CA MET A 50 6.52 1.42 -10.96
C MET A 50 5.23 1.05 -11.69
N ASN A 51 5.34 0.11 -12.62
CA ASN A 51 4.23 -0.59 -13.25
C ASN A 51 3.70 -1.70 -12.33
N ASP A 52 2.44 -2.09 -12.54
CA ASP A 52 1.79 -3.15 -11.76
C ASP A 52 2.12 -4.54 -12.32
N ILE A 53 3.36 -4.98 -12.15
CA ILE A 53 3.86 -6.26 -12.69
C ILE A 53 4.49 -7.12 -11.61
N GLY A 54 4.28 -8.44 -11.71
CA GLY A 54 4.87 -9.44 -10.82
C GLY A 54 6.24 -9.96 -11.30
N PHE A 55 6.56 -9.78 -12.58
CA PHE A 55 7.79 -10.25 -13.21
C PHE A 55 8.86 -9.14 -13.28
N ALA A 56 10.10 -9.51 -13.61
CA ALA A 56 11.17 -8.53 -13.83
C ALA A 56 10.83 -7.65 -15.05
N GLY A 57 11.03 -6.34 -14.95
CA GLY A 57 10.66 -5.40 -16.01
C GLY A 57 11.32 -5.75 -17.35
N THR A 58 10.58 -5.57 -18.44
CA THR A 58 11.10 -5.74 -19.81
C THR A 58 10.88 -4.45 -20.59
N GLY A 59 11.90 -4.03 -21.36
CA GLY A 59 11.86 -2.79 -22.12
C GLY A 59 11.63 -1.57 -21.23
N ASN A 60 10.52 -0.85 -21.46
CA ASN A 60 10.18 0.39 -20.76
C ASN A 60 9.33 0.18 -19.49
N LEU A 61 9.07 -1.07 -19.08
CA LEU A 61 8.30 -1.36 -17.86
C LEU A 61 9.20 -1.37 -16.64
N ILE A 62 8.90 -0.53 -15.66
CA ILE A 62 9.60 -0.47 -14.37
C ILE A 62 8.89 -1.40 -13.38
N ALA A 63 9.53 -2.51 -13.02
CA ALA A 63 8.98 -3.41 -12.00
C ALA A 63 9.19 -2.85 -10.58
N PRO A 64 8.36 -3.26 -9.60
CA PRO A 64 8.69 -3.12 -8.19
C PRO A 64 10.11 -3.63 -7.89
N SER A 65 10.83 -2.93 -7.02
CA SER A 65 12.25 -3.18 -6.70
C SER A 65 12.52 -3.01 -5.21
N GLU A 66 13.69 -3.47 -4.75
CA GLU A 66 14.12 -3.30 -3.35
C GLU A 66 14.15 -1.83 -2.95
N ALA A 67 14.75 -0.97 -3.77
CA ALA A 67 14.81 0.47 -3.52
C ALA A 67 13.42 1.12 -3.29
N HIS A 68 12.39 0.65 -4.01
CA HIS A 68 11.02 1.13 -3.79
C HIS A 68 10.49 0.75 -2.41
N VAL A 69 10.74 -0.49 -1.99
CA VAL A 69 10.28 -1.00 -0.68
C VAL A 69 11.09 -0.38 0.45
N GLU A 70 12.40 -0.21 0.31
CA GLU A 70 13.24 0.50 1.28
C GLU A 70 12.78 1.95 1.47
N SER A 71 12.49 2.65 0.36
CA SER A 71 11.97 4.02 0.42
C SER A 71 10.61 4.09 1.10
N LEU A 72 9.73 3.12 0.85
CA LEU A 72 8.44 3.00 1.55
C LEU A 72 8.64 2.80 3.05
N ILE A 73 9.50 1.87 3.44
CA ILE A 73 9.79 1.56 4.86
C ILE A 73 10.36 2.78 5.57
N ALA A 74 11.35 3.45 4.96
CA ALA A 74 11.95 4.67 5.51
C ALA A 74 10.91 5.77 5.70
N PHE A 75 10.10 6.05 4.67
CA PHE A 75 9.05 7.06 4.73
C PHE A 75 8.02 6.80 5.84
N VAL A 76 7.59 5.54 5.98
CA VAL A 76 6.57 5.13 6.96
C VAL A 76 7.12 5.15 8.40
N LYS A 77 8.40 4.85 8.62
CA LYS A 77 9.02 4.96 9.95
C LYS A 77 8.99 6.38 10.50
N ASP A 78 9.05 7.37 9.60
CA ASP A 78 8.99 8.80 9.95
C ASP A 78 7.55 9.38 9.91
N TRP A 79 6.51 8.56 9.78
CA TRP A 79 5.12 9.02 9.70
C TRP A 79 4.62 9.56 11.04
N ASP A 80 4.10 10.80 11.03
CA ASP A 80 3.30 11.36 12.12
C ASP A 80 1.91 10.70 12.16
N GLN A 81 1.83 9.60 12.92
CA GLN A 81 0.62 8.79 13.11
C GLN A 81 -0.54 9.53 13.82
N SER A 82 -0.45 10.85 14.05
CA SER A 82 -1.57 11.67 14.51
C SER A 82 -2.71 11.77 13.48
N SER A 83 -2.41 11.55 12.19
CA SER A 83 -3.39 11.54 11.09
C SER A 83 -3.20 10.32 10.17
N PRO A 84 -4.25 9.85 9.46
CA PRO A 84 -4.15 8.72 8.53
C PRO A 84 -3.17 8.96 7.37
N LEU A 85 -2.54 7.88 6.91
CA LEU A 85 -1.69 7.87 5.70
C LEU A 85 -2.53 7.44 4.49
N VAL A 86 -2.51 8.21 3.40
CA VAL A 86 -3.10 7.77 2.13
C VAL A 86 -2.08 6.96 1.35
N VAL A 87 -2.44 5.77 0.88
CA VAL A 87 -1.62 4.94 -0.01
C VAL A 87 -2.45 4.59 -1.23
N HIS A 88 -2.04 5.04 -2.41
CA HIS A 88 -2.82 4.84 -3.63
C HIS A 88 -1.99 4.29 -4.78
N CYS A 89 -2.70 3.66 -5.71
CA CYS A 89 -2.17 3.34 -7.05
C CYS A 89 -3.24 3.74 -8.08
N TRP A 90 -3.24 3.12 -9.26
CA TRP A 90 -4.27 3.39 -10.27
C TRP A 90 -5.68 3.01 -9.78
N MET A 91 -5.89 1.74 -9.39
CA MET A 91 -7.22 1.20 -9.01
C MET A 91 -7.39 0.90 -7.51
N GLY A 92 -6.35 1.02 -6.69
CA GLY A 92 -6.43 0.64 -5.28
C GLY A 92 -6.41 -0.88 -5.02
N VAL A 93 -6.12 -1.71 -6.03
CA VAL A 93 -6.32 -3.18 -5.98
C VAL A 93 -5.05 -3.99 -5.70
N SER A 94 -3.90 -3.61 -6.29
CA SER A 94 -2.70 -4.44 -6.32
C SER A 94 -1.49 -3.82 -5.63
N ARG A 95 -0.88 -2.78 -6.22
CA ARG A 95 0.29 -2.09 -5.63
C ARG A 95 0.01 -1.49 -4.25
N SER A 96 -1.07 -0.73 -4.10
CA SER A 96 -1.34 -0.01 -2.84
C SER A 96 -1.77 -0.93 -1.68
N PRO A 97 -2.55 -2.01 -1.86
CA PRO A 97 -2.74 -2.98 -0.79
C PRO A 97 -1.45 -3.69 -0.37
N ALA A 98 -0.56 -4.03 -1.32
CA ALA A 98 0.75 -4.60 -0.97
C ALA A 98 1.61 -3.61 -0.16
N ALA A 99 1.67 -2.35 -0.60
CA ALA A 99 2.36 -1.30 0.14
C ALA A 99 1.76 -1.05 1.53
N ALA A 100 0.44 -1.13 1.68
CA ALA A 100 -0.23 -1.00 2.97
C ALA A 100 0.16 -2.11 3.96
N LEU A 101 0.27 -3.36 3.50
CA LEU A 101 0.75 -4.48 4.33
C LEU A 101 2.19 -4.28 4.79
N ILE A 102 3.08 -3.90 3.86
CA ILE A 102 4.50 -3.64 4.15
C ILE A 102 4.63 -2.48 5.14
N ALA A 103 3.87 -1.39 4.94
CA ALA A 103 3.86 -0.24 5.83
C ALA A 103 3.41 -0.62 7.24
N ALA A 104 2.33 -1.40 7.38
CA ALA A 104 1.86 -1.87 8.68
C ALA A 104 2.92 -2.71 9.41
N LEU A 105 3.54 -3.68 8.73
CA LEU A 105 4.60 -4.53 9.31
C LEU A 105 5.89 -3.75 9.62
N SER A 106 6.14 -2.64 8.93
CA SER A 106 7.28 -1.76 9.22
C SER A 106 7.12 -1.00 10.53
N LEU A 107 5.87 -0.68 10.90
CA LEU A 107 5.51 0.00 12.14
C LEU A 107 5.33 -0.97 13.31
N PHE A 108 4.77 -2.14 13.02
CA PHE A 108 4.43 -3.17 13.99
C PHE A 108 5.12 -4.48 13.58
N PRO A 109 6.43 -4.62 13.84
CA PRO A 109 7.19 -5.80 13.41
C PRO A 109 6.71 -7.10 14.07
N ASP A 110 6.07 -7.02 15.24
CA ASP A 110 5.53 -8.18 15.96
C ASP A 110 4.13 -8.60 15.49
N GLU A 111 3.50 -7.85 14.58
CA GLU A 111 2.19 -8.19 14.01
C GLU A 111 2.28 -9.51 13.22
N ASP A 112 1.29 -10.38 13.38
CA ASP A 112 1.22 -11.64 12.64
C ASP A 112 0.77 -11.43 11.18
N ASP A 113 1.50 -12.03 10.22
CA ASP A 113 1.25 -11.84 8.79
C ASP A 113 -0.14 -12.33 8.36
N PHE A 114 -0.61 -13.45 8.95
CA PHE A 114 -1.89 -14.05 8.62
C PHE A 114 -3.03 -13.23 9.20
N ALA A 115 -2.90 -12.75 10.43
CA ALA A 115 -3.86 -11.85 11.05
C ALA A 115 -3.99 -10.53 10.25
N LEU A 116 -2.88 -9.93 9.84
CA LEU A 116 -2.87 -8.72 9.04
C LEU A 116 -3.47 -8.94 7.64
N SER A 117 -3.12 -10.04 6.98
CA SER A 117 -3.68 -10.38 5.66
C SER A 117 -5.17 -10.69 5.73
N ALA A 118 -5.63 -11.37 6.79
CA ALA A 118 -7.06 -11.59 7.04
C ALA A 118 -7.80 -10.27 7.29
N ARG A 119 -7.21 -9.34 8.06
CA ARG A 119 -7.75 -7.98 8.25
C ARG A 119 -7.88 -7.25 6.91
N LEU A 120 -6.86 -7.32 6.05
CA LEU A 120 -6.94 -6.76 4.71
C LEU A 120 -8.12 -7.37 3.93
N ARG A 121 -8.28 -8.70 3.94
CA ARG A 121 -9.39 -9.35 3.23
C ARG A 121 -10.76 -8.94 3.75
N GLN A 122 -10.91 -8.72 5.05
CA GLN A 122 -12.16 -8.25 5.66
C GLN A 122 -12.55 -6.84 5.16
N VAL A 123 -11.59 -5.91 5.10
CA VAL A 123 -11.87 -4.52 4.71
C VAL A 123 -11.81 -4.29 3.19
N ALA A 124 -11.15 -5.18 2.46
CA ALA A 124 -10.97 -5.11 1.01
C ALA A 124 -11.15 -6.49 0.34
N PRO A 125 -12.41 -6.96 0.19
CA PRO A 125 -12.70 -8.24 -0.47
C PRO A 125 -12.14 -8.34 -1.90
N HIS A 126 -11.92 -7.21 -2.57
CA HIS A 126 -11.41 -7.11 -3.93
C HIS A 126 -9.88 -7.00 -4.03
N ALA A 127 -9.15 -6.78 -2.93
CA ALA A 127 -7.71 -6.58 -2.98
C ALA A 127 -6.98 -7.83 -3.47
N THR A 128 -6.02 -7.62 -4.38
CA THR A 128 -5.11 -8.61 -4.94
C THR A 128 -3.68 -8.08 -4.82
N PRO A 129 -3.04 -8.12 -3.63
CA PRO A 129 -1.74 -7.49 -3.42
C PRO A 129 -0.69 -7.90 -4.46
N ASN A 130 0.07 -6.93 -4.99
CA ASN A 130 1.13 -7.15 -5.96
C ASN A 130 2.17 -8.14 -5.40
N THR A 131 2.30 -9.31 -6.04
CA THR A 131 3.14 -10.41 -5.54
C THR A 131 4.60 -10.03 -5.40
N ARG A 132 5.14 -9.24 -6.33
CA ARG A 132 6.55 -8.83 -6.32
C ARG A 132 6.86 -7.88 -5.17
N LEU A 133 6.00 -6.90 -4.90
CA LEU A 133 6.12 -6.05 -3.71
C LEU A 133 6.10 -6.90 -2.43
N ILE A 134 5.19 -7.88 -2.36
CA ILE A 134 5.06 -8.78 -1.22
C ILE A 134 6.33 -9.63 -1.01
N GLU A 135 6.89 -10.21 -2.06
CA GLU A 135 8.14 -10.99 -1.99
C GLU A 135 9.33 -10.14 -1.53
N ILE A 136 9.44 -8.91 -2.05
CA ILE A 136 10.51 -7.98 -1.66
C ILE A 136 10.33 -7.54 -0.21
N GLY A 137 9.10 -7.18 0.19
CA GLY A 137 8.76 -6.76 1.54
C GLY A 137 8.98 -7.86 2.57
N ASP A 138 8.59 -9.10 2.27
CA ASP A 138 8.84 -10.26 3.11
C ASP A 138 10.34 -10.43 3.40
N ARG A 139 11.18 -10.35 2.35
CA ARG A 139 12.63 -10.45 2.49
C ARG A 139 13.23 -9.31 3.31
N ILE A 140 12.92 -8.06 2.97
CA ILE A 140 13.52 -6.88 3.63
C ILE A 140 13.11 -6.79 5.10
N LEU A 141 11.87 -7.17 5.42
CA LEU A 141 11.35 -7.18 6.80
C LEU A 141 11.69 -8.47 7.56
N GLY A 142 12.42 -9.41 6.96
CA GLY A 142 12.84 -10.65 7.62
C GLY A 142 11.69 -11.60 8.00
N ARG A 143 10.61 -11.64 7.20
CA ARG A 143 9.39 -12.41 7.50
C ARG A 143 9.52 -13.91 7.20
N GLY A 144 10.59 -14.33 6.53
CA GLY A 144 10.89 -15.76 6.30
C GLY A 144 9.85 -16.48 5.44
N GLY A 145 9.22 -15.79 4.49
CA GLY A 145 8.18 -16.30 3.60
C GLY A 145 6.77 -16.27 4.19
N ARG A 146 6.60 -15.83 5.45
CA ARG A 146 5.28 -15.80 6.12
C ARG A 146 4.32 -14.81 5.48
N LEU A 147 4.79 -13.63 5.07
CA LEU A 147 3.93 -12.63 4.42
C LEU A 147 3.49 -13.12 3.05
N VAL A 148 4.39 -13.74 2.29
CA VAL A 148 4.07 -14.38 1.00
C VAL A 148 3.00 -15.47 1.20
N ALA A 149 3.17 -16.34 2.20
CA ALA A 149 2.22 -17.41 2.51
C ALA A 149 0.84 -16.85 2.93
N ALA A 150 0.81 -15.81 3.76
CA ALA A 150 -0.41 -15.17 4.23
C ALA A 150 -1.20 -14.50 3.10
N VAL A 151 -0.52 -13.74 2.23
CA VAL A 151 -1.16 -13.12 1.06
C VAL A 151 -1.67 -14.17 0.07
N LYS A 152 -0.91 -15.25 -0.14
CA LYS A 152 -1.38 -16.38 -0.94
C LYS A 152 -2.64 -17.03 -0.34
N GLY A 153 -2.69 -17.16 0.99
CA GLY A 153 -3.82 -17.75 1.72
C GLY A 153 -5.14 -16.98 1.56
N ILE A 154 -5.09 -15.65 1.42
CA ILE A 154 -6.31 -14.85 1.19
C ILE A 154 -6.78 -14.84 -0.28
N GLY A 155 -6.03 -15.46 -1.19
CA GLY A 155 -6.39 -15.64 -2.60
C GLY A 155 -6.47 -14.35 -3.42
N ARG A 156 -6.93 -14.46 -4.68
CA ARG A 156 -7.06 -13.34 -5.63
C ARG A 156 -8.01 -12.24 -5.14
N GLY A 157 -9.06 -12.59 -4.40
CA GLY A 157 -10.13 -11.65 -4.04
C GLY A 157 -11.27 -11.63 -5.06
N ALA A 158 -12.31 -10.85 -4.75
CA ALA A 158 -13.49 -10.68 -5.59
C ALA A 158 -13.23 -9.77 -6.81
N GLU A 159 -14.03 -9.93 -7.85
CA GLU A 159 -14.02 -9.03 -9.00
C GLU A 159 -14.40 -7.60 -8.61
N THR A 160 -13.82 -6.61 -9.28
CA THR A 160 -14.03 -5.19 -8.98
C THR A 160 -13.88 -4.32 -10.22
N ASP A 161 -14.59 -3.18 -10.22
CA ASP A 161 -14.46 -2.11 -11.21
C ASP A 161 -13.31 -1.13 -10.88
N GLY A 162 -12.60 -1.34 -9.76
CA GLY A 162 -11.46 -0.52 -9.34
C GLY A 162 -11.81 0.83 -8.73
N ARG A 163 -13.05 1.01 -8.24
CA ARG A 163 -13.50 2.27 -7.61
C ARG A 163 -13.49 2.25 -6.08
N ALA A 164 -13.34 1.07 -5.49
CA ALA A 164 -13.44 0.92 -4.05
C ALA A 164 -12.23 1.54 -3.31
N SER A 165 -12.52 2.28 -2.25
CA SER A 165 -11.54 2.73 -1.25
C SER A 165 -11.82 2.02 0.07
N PHE A 166 -10.79 1.79 0.88
CA PHE A 166 -10.94 1.13 2.16
C PHE A 166 -9.96 1.68 3.21
N VAL A 167 -10.30 1.44 4.47
CA VAL A 167 -9.45 1.75 5.61
C VAL A 167 -8.84 0.45 6.10
N LEU A 168 -7.52 0.38 6.17
CA LEU A 168 -6.79 -0.68 6.86
C LEU A 168 -6.41 -0.18 8.27
N PRO A 169 -7.07 -0.70 9.33
CA PRO A 169 -6.69 -0.39 10.70
C PRO A 169 -5.28 -0.91 11.00
N LEU A 170 -4.44 -0.07 11.63
CA LEU A 170 -3.07 -0.46 12.00
C LEU A 170 -3.03 -1.50 13.13
N LYS A 171 -4.03 -1.52 14.01
CA LYS A 171 -4.18 -2.50 15.09
C LYS A 171 -5.48 -3.27 14.90
N ALA A 172 -5.51 -4.51 15.38
CA ALA A 172 -6.76 -5.26 15.47
C ALA A 172 -7.74 -4.47 16.37
N PRO A 173 -9.05 -4.47 16.08
CA PRO A 173 -10.04 -4.03 17.05
C PRO A 173 -9.86 -4.85 18.33
N VAL A 174 -9.81 -4.17 19.48
CA VAL A 174 -9.85 -4.81 20.81
C VAL A 174 -11.24 -5.37 21.05
#